data_AF-A0A3S4FTB5-F1
#
_entry.id   AF-A0A3S4FTB5-F1
#
_cell.length_a   1.000
_cell.length_b   1.000
_cell.length_c   1.000
_cell.angle_alpha   90.00
_cell.angle_beta   90.00
_cell.angle_gamma   90.00
#
_symmetry.space_group_name_H-M   'P 1'
#
loop_
_entity.id
_entity.type
_entity.pdbx_description
1 polymer ?
#
loop_
_entity_poly.entity_id
_entity_poly.type
_entity_poly.pdbx_seq_one_letter_code
_entity_poly.pdbx_strand_id
1 'polypeptide(L)'
;MMFPDRTAAAPLDALLLAQTLWRDDHEATQLLFRDCDPYAVTRQLAGWLRCAIQTALAYGAGPEFGDENEFDVLRRWIQDVQQEVTQ
;
A
#
# COMPACT_ATOMS: atom_id res chain seq x y z
N MET A 1 -8.00 -5.75 22.38
CA MET A 1 -9.20 -6.55 22.12
C MET A 1 -9.39 -6.59 20.61
N MET A 2 -9.11 -7.73 19.96
CA MET A 2 -9.33 -7.90 18.51
C MET A 2 -10.82 -8.17 18.30
N PHE A 3 -11.51 -7.34 17.52
CA PHE A 3 -12.90 -7.56 17.15
C PHE A 3 -12.93 -8.41 15.87
N PRO A 4 -13.28 -9.71 15.94
CA PRO A 4 -13.19 -10.63 14.79
C PRO A 4 -13.99 -10.17 13.56
N ASP A 5 -15.08 -9.42 13.75
CA ASP A 5 -15.89 -8.86 12.65
C ASP A 5 -15.15 -7.77 11.85
N ARG A 6 -14.22 -7.03 12.46
CA ARG A 6 -13.48 -5.96 11.75
C ARG A 6 -12.34 -6.49 10.89
N THR A 7 -11.80 -7.68 11.19
CA THR A 7 -10.79 -8.31 10.34
C THR A 7 -11.37 -8.79 9.01
N ALA A 8 -12.65 -9.20 8.98
CA ALA A 8 -13.32 -9.64 7.75
C ALA A 8 -13.60 -8.48 6.77
N ALA A 9 -13.86 -7.27 7.28
CA ALA A 9 -14.10 -6.07 6.48
C ALA A 9 -12.80 -5.45 5.91
N ALA A 10 -11.64 -5.81 6.46
CA ALA A 10 -10.35 -5.18 6.14
C ALA A 10 -10.00 -5.08 4.64
N PRO A 11 -10.32 -6.05 3.76
CA PRO A 11 -10.09 -5.88 2.32
C PRO A 11 -10.93 -4.77 1.69
N LEU A 12 -12.19 -4.63 2.11
CA LEU A 12 -13.06 -3.56 1.60
C LEU A 12 -12.61 -2.20 2.13
N ASP A 13 -12.34 -2.11 3.44
CA ASP A 13 -11.86 -0.88 4.08
C ASP A 13 -10.54 -0.40 3.44
N ALA A 14 -9.64 -1.31 3.12
CA ALA A 14 -8.38 -1.00 2.43
C ALA A 14 -8.60 -0.43 1.02
N LEU A 15 -9.54 -0.97 0.24
CA LEU A 15 -9.88 -0.42 -1.09
C LEU A 15 -10.53 0.95 -0.99
N LEU A 16 -11.44 1.13 -0.04
CA LEU A 16 -12.10 2.43 0.20
C LEU A 16 -11.08 3.48 0.63
N LEU A 17 -10.19 3.15 1.56
CA LEU A 17 -9.09 4.04 1.99
C LEU A 17 -8.16 4.41 0.84
N ALA A 18 -7.75 3.44 0.01
CA ALA A 18 -6.93 3.72 -1.17
C ALA A 18 -7.64 4.67 -2.14
N GLN A 19 -8.95 4.46 -2.37
CA GLN A 19 -9.75 5.32 -3.24
C GLN A 19 -9.89 6.75 -2.70
N THR A 20 -10.14 6.93 -1.40
CA THR A 20 -10.29 8.27 -0.82
C THR A 20 -8.96 9.02 -0.79
N LEU A 21 -7.86 8.32 -0.49
CA LEU A 21 -6.49 8.87 -0.57
C LEU A 21 -6.15 9.32 -1.99
N TRP A 22 -6.44 8.52 -3.02
CA TRP A 22 -6.22 8.93 -4.42
C TRP A 22 -7.08 10.10 -4.90
N ARG A 23 -8.20 10.37 -4.22
CA ARG A 23 -9.08 11.50 -4.54
C ARG A 23 -8.80 12.73 -3.70
N ASP A 24 -7.82 12.68 -2.80
CA ASP A 24 -7.55 13.70 -1.79
C ASP A 24 -8.80 14.04 -0.93
N ASP A 25 -9.70 13.07 -0.74
CA ASP A 25 -10.91 13.23 0.08
C ASP A 25 -10.54 13.02 1.56
N HIS A 26 -10.11 14.11 2.19
CA HIS A 26 -9.62 14.12 3.56
C HIS A 26 -10.71 13.75 4.58
N GLU A 27 -11.96 14.15 4.34
CA GLU A 27 -13.07 13.89 5.25
C GLU A 27 -13.44 12.40 5.25
N ALA A 28 -13.64 11.81 4.07
CA ALA A 28 -13.95 10.39 3.93
C ALA A 28 -12.79 9.52 4.46
N THR A 29 -11.55 9.93 4.21
CA THR A 29 -10.36 9.23 4.70
C THR A 29 -10.32 9.20 6.24
N GLN A 30 -10.56 10.33 6.91
CA GLN A 30 -10.58 10.38 8.38
C GLN A 30 -11.70 9.52 8.97
N LEU A 31 -12.87 9.51 8.34
CA LEU A 31 -13.99 8.68 8.77
C LEU A 31 -13.63 7.19 8.70
N LEU A 32 -13.05 6.75 7.59
CA LEU A 32 -12.63 5.36 7.39
C LEU A 32 -11.53 4.94 8.36
N PHE A 33 -10.55 5.80 8.62
CA PHE A 33 -9.47 5.51 9.59
C PHE A 33 -9.99 5.29 11.01
N ARG A 34 -11.05 6.00 11.41
CA ARG A 34 -11.63 5.85 12.75
C ARG A 34 -12.23 4.47 12.99
N ASP A 35 -12.76 3.84 11.94
CA ASP A 35 -13.56 2.62 12.06
C ASP A 35 -12.87 1.35 11.53
N CYS A 36 -11.79 1.46 10.76
CA CYS A 36 -11.08 0.29 10.27
C CYS A 36 -10.21 -0.40 11.36
N ASP A 37 -9.85 -1.67 11.16
CA ASP A 37 -8.74 -2.31 11.88
C ASP A 37 -7.42 -1.92 11.17
N PRO A 38 -6.57 -1.06 11.78
CA PRO A 38 -5.41 -0.50 11.10
C PRO A 38 -4.38 -1.56 10.72
N TYR A 39 -4.20 -2.60 11.52
CA TYR A 39 -3.23 -3.65 11.22
C TYR A 39 -3.73 -4.53 10.08
N ALA A 40 -5.00 -4.94 10.14
CA ALA A 40 -5.59 -5.79 9.10
C ALA A 40 -5.65 -5.05 7.75
N VAL A 41 -6.06 -3.78 7.74
CA VAL A 41 -6.06 -2.92 6.53
C VAL A 41 -4.66 -2.75 5.95
N THR A 42 -3.69 -2.38 6.78
CA THR A 42 -2.29 -2.19 6.34
C THR A 42 -1.74 -3.46 5.71
N ARG A 43 -2.08 -4.63 6.27
CA ARG A 43 -1.67 -5.93 5.72
C ARG A 43 -2.29 -6.21 4.35
N GLN A 44 -3.55 -5.82 4.12
CA GLN A 44 -4.19 -5.95 2.81
C GLN A 44 -3.51 -5.05 1.77
N LEU A 45 -3.27 -3.78 2.12
CA LEU A 45 -2.56 -2.82 1.27
C LEU A 45 -1.15 -3.31 0.91
N ALA A 46 -0.40 -3.83 1.89
CA ALA A 46 0.93 -4.41 1.65
C ALA A 46 0.89 -5.62 0.72
N GLY A 47 -0.16 -6.46 0.80
CA GLY A 47 -0.38 -7.57 -0.11
C GLY A 47 -0.59 -7.12 -1.55
N TRP A 48 -1.37 -6.07 -1.78
CA TRP A 48 -1.57 -5.52 -3.13
C TRP A 48 -0.33 -4.81 -3.67
N LEU A 49 0.40 -4.08 -2.82
CA LEU A 49 1.68 -3.49 -3.20
C LEU A 49 2.65 -4.58 -3.68
N ARG A 50 2.74 -5.69 -2.96
CA ARG A 50 3.56 -6.84 -3.37
C ARG A 50 3.11 -7.39 -4.74
N CYS A 51 1.80 -7.57 -4.95
CA CYS A 51 1.25 -8.04 -6.23
C CYS A 51 1.60 -7.07 -7.38
N ALA A 52 1.49 -5.77 -7.16
CA ALA A 52 1.82 -4.75 -8.14
C ALA A 52 3.31 -4.79 -8.51
N ILE A 53 4.20 -4.94 -7.52
CA ILE A 53 5.65 -5.08 -7.73
C ILE A 53 5.97 -6.36 -8.52
N GLN A 54 5.40 -7.50 -8.14
CA GLN A 54 5.60 -8.76 -8.87
C GLN A 54 5.13 -8.65 -10.33
N THR A 55 4.00 -7.97 -10.55
CA THR A 55 3.49 -7.69 -11.89
C THR A 55 4.48 -6.82 -12.67
N ALA A 56 4.95 -5.72 -12.09
CA ALA A 56 5.93 -4.85 -12.73
C ALA A 56 7.23 -5.58 -13.12
N LEU A 57 7.76 -6.42 -12.22
CA LEU A 57 8.92 -7.26 -12.49
C LEU A 57 8.67 -8.24 -13.65
N ALA A 58 7.48 -8.85 -13.71
CA ALA A 58 7.12 -9.79 -14.77
C ALA A 58 7.00 -9.14 -16.16
N TYR A 59 6.65 -7.86 -16.23
CA TYR A 59 6.55 -7.10 -17.48
C TYR A 59 7.79 -6.28 -17.81
N GLY A 60 8.91 -6.54 -17.13
CA GLY A 60 10.22 -6.01 -17.48
C GLY A 60 10.49 -4.60 -16.95
N ALA A 61 9.99 -4.27 -15.76
CA ALA A 61 10.33 -3.06 -15.01
C ALA A 61 11.40 -3.31 -13.92
N GLY A 62 12.22 -4.35 -14.08
CA GLY A 62 13.09 -4.89 -13.01
C GLY A 62 14.56 -4.94 -13.39
N PRO A 63 14.96 -5.77 -14.37
CA PRO A 63 16.36 -5.97 -14.70
C PRO A 63 17.11 -4.70 -15.12
N GLU A 64 16.44 -3.74 -15.77
CA GLU A 64 17.08 -2.48 -16.16
C GLU A 64 17.39 -1.55 -14.98
N PHE A 65 16.75 -1.77 -13.83
CA PHE A 65 17.02 -1.06 -12.58
C PHE A 65 17.92 -1.87 -11.63
N GLY A 66 18.29 -3.09 -12.00
CA GLY A 66 19.01 -4.03 -11.14
C GLY A 66 18.12 -4.70 -10.07
N ASP A 67 16.79 -4.68 -10.25
CA ASP A 67 15.85 -5.28 -9.32
C ASP A 67 15.63 -6.77 -9.65
N GLU A 68 15.97 -7.67 -8.73
CA GLU A 68 15.83 -9.12 -8.91
C GLU A 68 14.58 -9.67 -8.18
N ASN A 69 14.15 -8.99 -7.12
CA ASN A 69 13.00 -9.38 -6.32
C ASN A 69 12.25 -8.15 -5.78
N GLU A 70 11.14 -8.41 -5.10
CA GLU A 70 10.23 -7.37 -4.58
C GLU A 70 10.91 -6.40 -3.60
N PHE A 71 11.90 -6.86 -2.84
CA PHE A 71 12.60 -6.05 -1.84
C PHE A 71 13.60 -5.09 -2.47
N ASP A 72 14.14 -5.41 -3.65
CA ASP A 72 15.02 -4.49 -4.38
C ASP A 72 14.21 -3.30 -4.89
N VAL A 73 13.04 -3.57 -5.47
CA VAL A 73 12.08 -2.53 -5.89
C VAL A 73 11.67 -1.65 -4.71
N LEU A 74 11.29 -2.26 -3.57
CA LEU A 74 10.94 -1.50 -2.36
C LEU A 74 12.11 -0.63 -1.87
N ARG A 75 13.34 -1.16 -1.86
CA ARG A 75 14.53 -0.42 -1.43
C ARG A 75 14.74 0.80 -2.32
N ARG A 76 14.64 0.64 -3.63
CA ARG A 76 14.79 1.73 -4.60
C ARG A 76 13.70 2.79 -4.40
N TRP A 77 12.44 2.40 -4.30
CA TRP A 77 11.34 3.36 -4.08
C TRP A 77 11.48 4.12 -2.74
N ILE A 78 11.98 3.47 -1.69
CA ILE A 78 12.30 4.16 -0.43
C ILE A 78 13.38 5.23 -0.65
N GLN A 79 14.42 4.93 -1.43
CA GLN A 79 15.46 5.90 -1.76
C GLN A 79 14.89 7.08 -2.56
N ASP A 80 14.02 6.82 -3.54
CA ASP A 80 13.38 7.86 -4.36
C ASP A 80 12.55 8.82 -3.48
N VAL A 81 11.68 8.28 -2.61
CA VAL A 81 10.88 9.07 -1.66
C VAL A 81 11.75 9.91 -0.72
N GLN A 82 12.86 9.35 -0.22
CA GLN A 82 13.78 10.09 0.65
C GLN A 82 14.44 11.28 -0.07
N GLN A 83 14.71 11.15 -1.37
CA GLN A 83 15.27 12.23 -2.18
C GLN A 83 14.26 13.33 -2.43
N GLU A 84 12.99 13.01 -2.67
CA GLU A 84 11.91 13.99 -2.85
C GLU A 84 11.70 14.86 -1.61
N VAL A 85 11.79 14.29 -0.41
CA VAL A 85 11.62 15.02 0.86
C VAL A 85 12.78 15.97 1.17
N THR A 86 13.95 15.75 0.55
CA THR A 86 15.16 16.57 0.79
C THR A 86 15.26 17.78 -0.16
N GLN A 87 14.40 17.87 -1.16
CA GLN A 87 14.33 18.98 -2.13
C GLN A 87 13.30 20.04 -1.71
#